data_AF-A0AA42GWH5-F1
#
_entry.id   AF-A0AA42GWH5-F1
#
_cell.length_a   1.000
_cell.length_b   1.000
_cell.length_c   1.000
_cell.angle_alpha   90.00
_cell.angle_beta   90.00
_cell.angle_gamma   90.00
#
_symmetry.space_group_name_H-M   'P 1'
#
loop_
_entity.id
_entity.type
_entity.pdbx_description
1 polymer ?
#
loop_
_entity_poly.entity_id
_entity_poly.type
_entity_poly.pdbx_seq_one_letter_code
_entity_poly.pdbx_strand_id
1 'polypeptide(L)'
;MTINVDDVKLLKSQRLTDESDGGGRATGEAVVDGQENNLFPDISRLDRTLGRIALRKAFAGVVAQNADAYLGAHSIVTKAPADPRVSVVLFNTDSQTDERAAARNHIESYVVPSVTAPFELLGNQLTGQRALACIQREEQRLPEVGEVYQLVNGASTQYVRITKVEERLENFTYEYSNGNFVNFTRRRLDLTISAPLSSTYPGGQPTPAGTTLPKSAVLSTQVADAARYYGLSPLAAAVSQGDLTLKVQSVYAPLVPSATRETPLIDQLGGYRRRTIVASGPARTL
;
A
#
# COMPACT_ATOMS: atom_id res chain seq x y z
N MET A 1 -43.24 13.91 13.49
CA MET A 1 -43.71 12.51 13.65
C MET A 1 -42.46 11.64 13.67
N THR A 2 -42.30 10.78 14.67
CA THR A 2 -41.02 10.11 14.98
C THR A 2 -40.43 9.28 13.83
N ILE A 3 -39.11 9.42 13.60
CA ILE A 3 -38.31 8.49 12.79
C ILE A 3 -38.14 7.20 13.59
N ASN A 4 -38.56 6.06 13.05
CA ASN A 4 -38.44 4.77 13.70
C ASN A 4 -37.10 4.10 13.37
N VAL A 5 -36.74 3.09 14.17
CA VAL A 5 -35.53 2.29 13.93
C VAL A 5 -35.58 1.62 12.55
N ASP A 6 -36.77 1.16 12.14
CA ASP A 6 -36.97 0.51 10.85
C ASP A 6 -36.81 1.46 9.65
N ASP A 7 -36.90 2.77 9.85
CA ASP A 7 -36.71 3.75 8.78
C ASP A 7 -35.22 3.96 8.45
N VAL A 8 -34.31 3.57 9.34
CA VAL A 8 -32.86 3.65 9.10
C VAL A 8 -32.43 2.46 8.24
N LYS A 9 -32.06 2.73 6.99
CA LYS A 9 -31.67 1.72 6.01
C LYS A 9 -30.24 1.94 5.50
N LEU A 10 -29.59 0.84 5.14
CA LEU A 10 -28.42 0.87 4.27
C LEU A 10 -28.92 0.88 2.82
N LEU A 11 -28.53 1.87 2.03
CA LEU A 11 -28.97 2.08 0.65
C LEU A 11 -27.86 1.70 -0.34
N LYS A 12 -28.28 1.17 -1.48
CA LYS A 12 -27.39 0.81 -2.59
C LYS A 12 -26.89 2.06 -3.31
N SER A 13 -25.66 1.98 -3.79
CA SER A 13 -25.14 2.95 -4.76
C SER A 13 -25.72 2.69 -6.15
N GLN A 14 -25.67 3.72 -7.02
CA GLN A 14 -26.15 3.66 -8.40
C GLN A 14 -25.62 2.44 -9.16
N ARG A 15 -24.35 2.08 -8.96
CA ARG A 15 -23.73 0.88 -9.52
C ARG A 15 -23.07 0.07 -8.43
N LEU A 16 -23.69 -1.02 -8.02
CA LEU A 16 -23.16 -1.90 -6.97
C LEU A 16 -22.18 -2.95 -7.53
N THR A 17 -21.20 -2.48 -8.28
CA THR A 17 -20.30 -3.28 -9.11
C THR A 17 -18.85 -3.09 -8.63
N ASP A 18 -17.97 -4.08 -8.85
CA ASP A 18 -16.54 -4.03 -8.46
C ASP A 18 -15.64 -3.52 -9.60
N GLU A 19 -16.27 -2.99 -10.63
CA GLU A 19 -15.74 -2.39 -11.82
C GLU A 19 -15.27 -0.96 -11.52
N SER A 20 -14.41 -0.39 -12.37
CA SER A 20 -13.80 0.93 -12.15
C SER A 20 -14.83 2.05 -11.92
N ASP A 21 -16.02 1.89 -12.48
CA ASP A 21 -17.14 2.82 -12.45
C ASP A 21 -18.16 2.50 -11.33
N GLY A 22 -17.94 1.44 -10.54
CA GLY A 22 -18.80 1.08 -9.42
C GLY A 22 -18.89 2.18 -8.36
N GLY A 23 -20.05 2.37 -7.75
CA GLY A 23 -20.34 3.45 -6.82
C GLY A 23 -21.30 4.48 -7.41
N GLY A 24 -20.98 5.77 -7.25
CA GLY A 24 -21.82 6.88 -7.71
C GLY A 24 -22.80 7.37 -6.64
N ARG A 25 -23.97 7.85 -7.08
CA ARG A 25 -24.99 8.46 -6.21
C ARG A 25 -25.75 7.43 -5.37
N ALA A 26 -26.32 7.87 -4.26
CA ALA A 26 -27.26 7.08 -3.48
C ALA A 26 -28.53 6.81 -4.29
N THR A 27 -29.09 5.60 -4.13
CA THR A 27 -30.39 5.23 -4.67
C THR A 27 -31.40 5.10 -3.53
N GLY A 28 -32.70 5.06 -3.86
CA GLY A 28 -33.75 4.73 -2.90
C GLY A 28 -33.86 3.23 -2.58
N GLU A 29 -33.02 2.39 -3.19
CA GLU A 29 -33.06 0.95 -2.98
C GLU A 29 -32.29 0.55 -1.73
N ALA A 30 -32.99 -0.04 -0.76
CA ALA A 30 -32.35 -0.58 0.44
C ALA A 30 -31.62 -1.90 0.16
N VAL A 31 -30.48 -2.08 0.82
CA VAL A 31 -29.88 -3.39 1.05
C VAL A 31 -30.77 -4.13 2.04
N VAL A 32 -31.41 -5.18 1.55
CA VAL A 32 -32.28 -6.07 2.32
C VAL A 32 -31.45 -6.85 3.32
N ASP A 33 -31.88 -6.82 4.58
CA ASP A 33 -31.24 -7.56 5.67
C ASP A 33 -31.38 -9.09 5.47
N GLY A 34 -30.35 -9.83 5.86
CA GLY A 34 -30.29 -11.30 5.72
C GLY A 34 -30.19 -11.83 4.29
N GLN A 35 -30.27 -10.98 3.26
CA GLN A 35 -30.12 -11.40 1.87
C GLN A 35 -28.63 -11.56 1.52
N GLU A 36 -28.24 -12.78 1.18
CA GLU A 36 -26.90 -13.08 0.67
C GLU A 36 -26.66 -12.41 -0.69
N ASN A 37 -25.39 -12.14 -1.01
CA ASN A 37 -24.98 -11.55 -2.28
C ASN A 37 -25.57 -10.17 -2.61
N ASN A 38 -26.15 -9.49 -1.61
CA ASN A 38 -26.83 -8.21 -1.82
C ASN A 38 -25.88 -7.01 -1.86
N LEU A 39 -24.75 -7.09 -1.16
CA LEU A 39 -23.73 -6.04 -1.12
C LEU A 39 -22.42 -6.51 -1.75
N PHE A 40 -21.93 -7.67 -1.33
CA PHE A 40 -20.73 -8.31 -1.87
C PHE A 40 -21.11 -9.66 -2.48
N PRO A 41 -20.55 -10.03 -3.64
CA PRO A 41 -20.74 -11.36 -4.20
C PRO A 41 -19.97 -12.42 -3.39
N ASP A 42 -20.31 -13.69 -3.64
CA ASP A 42 -19.62 -14.83 -3.07
C ASP A 42 -18.13 -14.84 -3.40
N ILE A 43 -17.34 -15.32 -2.43
CA ILE A 43 -15.89 -15.41 -2.57
C ILE A 43 -15.55 -16.70 -3.34
N SER A 44 -14.94 -16.54 -4.51
CA SER A 44 -14.54 -17.68 -5.33
C SER A 44 -13.31 -18.42 -4.76
N ARG A 45 -13.09 -19.67 -5.19
CA ARG A 45 -11.87 -20.42 -4.86
C ARG A 45 -10.60 -19.72 -5.36
N LEU A 46 -10.70 -19.05 -6.50
CA LEU A 46 -9.57 -18.30 -7.07
C LEU A 46 -9.24 -17.07 -6.21
N ASP A 47 -10.26 -16.34 -5.75
CA ASP A 47 -10.09 -15.20 -4.85
C ASP A 47 -9.41 -15.61 -3.54
N ARG A 48 -9.69 -16.83 -3.07
CA ARG A 48 -9.04 -17.40 -1.89
C ARG A 48 -7.57 -17.74 -2.11
N THR A 49 -7.17 -18.11 -3.32
CA THR A 49 -5.77 -18.48 -3.64
C THR A 49 -4.92 -17.27 -4.00
N LEU A 50 -5.45 -16.36 -4.82
CA LEU A 50 -4.70 -15.19 -5.31
C LEU A 50 -4.83 -13.97 -4.40
N GLY A 51 -5.88 -13.93 -3.58
CA GLY A 51 -6.30 -12.73 -2.87
C GLY A 51 -7.07 -11.78 -3.79
N ARG A 52 -8.11 -11.13 -3.25
CA ARG A 52 -8.90 -10.12 -3.94
C ARG A 52 -9.23 -8.96 -3.02
N ILE A 53 -9.34 -7.76 -3.58
CA ILE A 53 -9.90 -6.58 -2.92
C ILE A 53 -11.23 -6.23 -3.57
N ALA A 54 -12.32 -6.32 -2.79
CA ALA A 54 -13.62 -5.83 -3.19
C ALA A 54 -13.90 -4.50 -2.49
N LEU A 55 -14.35 -3.48 -3.22
CA LEU A 55 -14.80 -2.22 -2.63
C LEU A 55 -16.25 -1.99 -3.04
N ARG A 56 -17.06 -1.57 -2.08
CA ARG A 56 -18.47 -1.27 -2.28
C ARG A 56 -18.79 0.06 -1.62
N LYS A 57 -19.47 0.91 -2.37
CA LYS A 57 -20.08 2.12 -1.83
C LYS A 57 -21.51 1.83 -1.43
N ALA A 58 -21.84 2.14 -0.19
CA ALA A 58 -23.19 2.08 0.36
C ALA A 58 -23.45 3.34 1.18
N PHE A 59 -24.72 3.67 1.37
CA PHE A 59 -25.13 4.89 2.07
C PHE A 59 -25.99 4.54 3.27
N ALA A 60 -25.76 5.17 4.41
CA ALA A 60 -26.73 5.13 5.50
C ALA A 60 -27.74 6.27 5.31
N GLY A 61 -29.02 5.96 5.29
CA GLY A 61 -30.08 6.94 5.07
C GLY A 61 -31.36 6.59 5.81
N VAL A 62 -32.19 7.60 6.03
CA VAL A 62 -33.54 7.43 6.59
C VAL A 62 -34.54 7.42 5.43
N VAL A 63 -35.32 6.34 5.34
CA VAL A 63 -36.40 6.20 4.38
C VAL A 63 -37.71 6.31 5.14
N ALA A 64 -38.18 7.55 5.33
CA ALA A 64 -39.44 7.84 5.99
C ALA A 64 -40.35 8.68 5.08
N GLN A 65 -41.66 8.64 5.32
CA GLN A 65 -42.64 9.45 4.58
C GLN A 65 -42.74 10.90 5.10
N ASN A 66 -41.92 11.28 6.08
CA ASN A 66 -41.90 12.59 6.71
C ASN A 66 -40.64 13.39 6.29
N ALA A 67 -40.60 14.66 6.66
CA ALA A 67 -39.48 15.58 6.42
C ALA A 67 -38.74 15.94 7.73
N ASP A 68 -38.86 15.09 8.75
CA ASP A 68 -38.22 15.33 10.05
C ASP A 68 -36.70 15.21 9.92
N ALA A 69 -35.96 16.15 10.51
CA ALA A 69 -34.51 16.21 10.36
C ALA A 69 -33.82 15.10 11.17
N TYR A 70 -33.03 14.28 10.49
CA TYR A 70 -32.14 13.32 11.15
C TYR A 70 -30.81 13.99 11.50
N LEU A 71 -30.51 14.08 12.79
CA LEU A 71 -29.42 14.91 13.32
C LEU A 71 -28.01 14.31 13.14
N GLY A 72 -27.91 13.03 12.79
CA GLY A 72 -26.63 12.39 12.50
C GLY A 72 -26.73 10.87 12.42
N ALA A 73 -25.98 10.30 11.49
CA ALA A 73 -25.84 8.85 11.32
C ALA A 73 -24.41 8.42 11.70
N HIS A 74 -24.29 7.22 12.27
CA HIS A 74 -23.01 6.54 12.42
C HIS A 74 -23.16 5.09 11.96
N SER A 75 -22.09 4.52 11.42
CA SER A 75 -22.03 3.13 10.97
C SER A 75 -20.90 2.42 11.67
N ILE A 76 -21.16 1.22 12.18
CA ILE A 76 -20.16 0.37 12.83
C ILE A 76 -20.24 -1.04 12.27
N VAL A 77 -19.11 -1.76 12.26
CA VAL A 77 -19.08 -3.19 11.99
C VAL A 77 -19.14 -3.93 13.31
N THR A 78 -20.27 -4.60 13.59
CA THR A 78 -20.52 -5.25 14.88
C THR A 78 -19.98 -6.67 14.96
N LYS A 79 -19.87 -7.37 13.82
CA LYS A 79 -19.46 -8.77 13.75
C LYS A 79 -18.41 -9.00 12.68
N ALA A 80 -17.36 -9.74 13.05
CA ALA A 80 -16.33 -10.18 12.12
C ALA A 80 -16.90 -11.17 11.08
N PRO A 81 -16.33 -11.23 9.86
CA PRO A 81 -16.51 -12.36 8.98
C PRO A 81 -16.16 -13.68 9.71
N ALA A 82 -16.92 -14.74 9.45
CA ALA A 82 -16.66 -16.05 10.03
C ALA A 82 -15.33 -16.67 9.52
N ASP A 83 -14.88 -16.26 8.33
CA ASP A 83 -13.60 -16.69 7.76
C ASP A 83 -12.47 -15.76 8.23
N PRO A 84 -11.43 -16.27 8.94
CA PRO A 84 -10.34 -15.46 9.45
C PRO A 84 -9.45 -14.85 8.36
N ARG A 85 -9.54 -15.32 7.10
CA ARG A 85 -8.80 -14.75 5.97
C ARG A 85 -9.50 -13.55 5.33
N VAL A 86 -10.69 -13.20 5.79
CA VAL A 86 -11.46 -12.07 5.27
C VAL A 86 -11.43 -10.94 6.29
N SER A 87 -10.84 -9.82 5.91
CA SER A 87 -10.91 -8.56 6.66
C SER A 87 -11.96 -7.63 6.04
N VAL A 88 -12.66 -6.89 6.89
CA VAL A 88 -13.59 -5.84 6.48
C VAL A 88 -13.21 -4.56 7.21
N VAL A 89 -13.05 -3.49 6.44
CA VAL A 89 -12.77 -2.14 6.93
C VAL A 89 -13.68 -1.16 6.21
N LEU A 90 -14.19 -0.20 6.97
CA LEU A 90 -14.94 0.95 6.47
C LEU A 90 -13.97 2.13 6.35
N PHE A 91 -14.14 2.92 5.30
CA PHE A 91 -13.46 4.19 5.12
C PHE A 91 -14.42 5.15 4.43
N ASN A 92 -14.12 6.44 4.49
CA ASN A 92 -14.90 7.49 3.85
C ASN A 92 -13.97 8.35 3.00
N THR A 93 -14.43 8.74 1.82
CA THR A 93 -13.73 9.61 0.87
C THR A 93 -14.25 11.05 0.92
N ASP A 94 -15.21 11.33 1.81
CA ASP A 94 -15.97 12.59 1.94
C ASP A 94 -16.70 13.02 0.65
N SER A 95 -16.89 12.08 -0.28
CA SER A 95 -17.59 12.30 -1.54
C SER A 95 -18.92 11.55 -1.59
N GLN A 96 -19.98 12.26 -1.96
CA GLN A 96 -21.30 11.65 -2.16
C GLN A 96 -21.41 10.89 -3.49
N THR A 97 -20.50 11.12 -4.44
CA THR A 97 -20.62 10.58 -5.81
C THR A 97 -19.35 9.90 -6.32
N ASP A 98 -18.37 9.62 -5.47
CA ASP A 98 -17.17 8.91 -5.89
C ASP A 98 -17.49 7.51 -6.46
N GLU A 99 -16.66 7.16 -7.43
CA GLU A 99 -16.61 5.85 -8.06
C GLU A 99 -15.40 5.07 -7.52
N ARG A 100 -15.38 3.75 -7.76
CA ARG A 100 -14.35 2.84 -7.27
C ARG A 100 -12.95 3.26 -7.69
N ALA A 101 -12.77 3.82 -8.89
CA ALA A 101 -11.48 4.34 -9.33
C ALA A 101 -10.97 5.47 -8.42
N ALA A 102 -11.85 6.41 -8.04
CA ALA A 102 -11.49 7.49 -7.12
C ALA A 102 -11.25 6.97 -5.70
N ALA A 103 -12.07 6.04 -5.21
CA ALA A 103 -11.89 5.41 -3.91
C ALA A 103 -10.59 4.59 -3.83
N ARG A 104 -10.24 3.89 -4.91
CA ARG A 104 -8.96 3.18 -5.04
C ARG A 104 -7.79 4.17 -5.02
N ASN A 105 -7.86 5.23 -5.82
CA ASN A 105 -6.84 6.27 -5.80
C ASN A 105 -6.68 6.87 -4.41
N HIS A 106 -7.78 7.07 -3.66
CA HIS A 106 -7.74 7.55 -2.29
C HIS A 106 -7.00 6.58 -1.36
N ILE A 107 -7.32 5.28 -1.42
CA ILE A 107 -6.62 4.21 -0.70
C ILE A 107 -5.12 4.17 -1.06
N GLU A 108 -4.80 4.30 -2.34
CA GLU A 108 -3.43 4.25 -2.86
C GLU A 108 -2.63 5.53 -2.57
N SER A 109 -3.31 6.68 -2.44
CA SER A 109 -2.72 8.00 -2.19
C SER A 109 -2.18 8.20 -0.77
N TYR A 110 -1.89 7.12 -0.04
CA TYR A 110 -1.28 7.15 1.29
C TYR A 110 0.01 8.00 1.33
N VAL A 111 0.67 8.15 0.19
CA VAL A 111 1.90 8.91 0.06
C VAL A 111 1.76 9.94 -1.05
N VAL A 112 1.94 11.21 -0.68
CA VAL A 112 1.87 12.36 -1.60
C VAL A 112 3.29 12.72 -2.04
N PRO A 113 3.51 13.13 -3.31
CA PRO A 113 4.81 13.65 -3.72
C PRO A 113 5.22 14.84 -2.84
N SER A 114 6.44 14.79 -2.35
CA SER A 114 7.03 15.85 -1.53
C SER A 114 8.09 16.59 -2.34
N VAL A 115 9.34 16.16 -2.25
CA VAL A 115 10.49 16.81 -2.89
C VAL A 115 11.15 15.87 -3.90
N THR A 116 12.07 16.39 -4.71
CA THR A 116 12.87 15.52 -5.60
C THR A 116 13.69 14.54 -4.77
N ALA A 117 13.67 13.27 -5.17
CA ALA A 117 14.44 12.22 -4.52
C ALA A 117 15.95 12.48 -4.66
N PRO A 118 16.79 11.99 -3.73
CA PRO A 118 18.24 12.22 -3.76
C PRO A 118 18.98 11.43 -4.86
N PHE A 119 18.26 10.76 -5.77
CA PHE A 119 18.78 9.99 -6.89
C PHE A 119 17.96 10.27 -8.15
N GLU A 120 18.57 10.06 -9.31
CA GLU A 120 17.95 10.25 -10.62
C GLU A 120 17.97 8.93 -11.41
N LEU A 121 17.01 8.74 -12.33
CA LEU A 121 17.02 7.56 -13.20
C LEU A 121 18.26 7.58 -14.11
N LEU A 122 18.81 6.42 -14.43
CA LEU A 122 19.95 6.22 -15.33
C LEU A 122 19.49 5.37 -16.52
N GLY A 123 19.58 5.91 -17.74
CA GLY A 123 19.05 5.25 -18.93
C GLY A 123 17.52 5.13 -18.94
N ASN A 124 16.96 4.60 -20.02
CA ASN A 124 15.51 4.51 -20.19
C ASN A 124 14.94 3.28 -19.46
N GLN A 125 13.97 3.51 -18.60
CA GLN A 125 13.21 2.48 -17.91
C GLN A 125 11.96 2.16 -18.73
N LEU A 126 11.89 0.95 -19.28
CA LEU A 126 10.85 0.56 -20.22
C LEU A 126 9.61 0.03 -19.52
N THR A 127 8.47 0.19 -20.17
CA THR A 127 7.19 -0.41 -19.74
C THR A 127 7.35 -1.91 -19.51
N GLY A 128 6.82 -2.43 -18.40
CA GLY A 128 6.90 -3.84 -17.99
C GLY A 128 8.12 -4.19 -17.13
N GLN A 129 9.13 -3.33 -17.03
CA GLN A 129 10.30 -3.58 -16.19
C GLN A 129 9.95 -3.54 -14.69
N ARG A 130 10.66 -4.37 -13.91
CA ARG A 130 10.55 -4.47 -12.44
C ARG A 130 11.84 -4.06 -11.72
N ALA A 131 12.78 -3.47 -12.45
CA ALA A 131 14.00 -2.93 -11.92
C ALA A 131 14.19 -1.52 -12.47
N LEU A 132 14.73 -0.63 -11.65
CA LEU A 132 15.12 0.72 -11.99
C LEU A 132 16.62 0.85 -11.84
N ALA A 133 17.28 1.36 -12.87
CA ALA A 133 18.66 1.82 -12.74
C ALA A 133 18.64 3.31 -12.38
N CYS A 134 19.32 3.67 -11.31
CA CYS A 134 19.43 5.05 -10.84
C CYS A 134 20.89 5.42 -10.57
N ILE A 135 21.17 6.72 -10.57
CA ILE A 135 22.45 7.29 -10.17
C ILE A 135 22.24 8.19 -8.96
N GLN A 136 23.15 8.09 -8.01
CA GLN A 136 23.13 8.83 -6.75
C GLN A 136 24.51 9.39 -6.45
N ARG A 137 24.55 10.51 -5.73
CA ARG A 137 25.79 10.96 -5.10
C ARG A 137 26.13 10.07 -3.90
N GLU A 138 27.42 9.88 -3.64
CA GLU A 138 27.90 8.95 -2.61
C GLU A 138 27.54 9.41 -1.18
N GLU A 139 27.47 10.72 -0.98
CA GLU A 139 27.15 11.37 0.30
C GLU A 139 25.66 11.31 0.68
N GLN A 140 24.80 10.93 -0.28
CA GLN A 140 23.35 10.92 -0.06
C GLN A 140 22.89 9.62 0.61
N ARG A 141 21.82 9.73 1.40
CA ARG A 141 21.18 8.58 2.05
C ARG A 141 20.63 7.61 1.01
N LEU A 142 20.96 6.34 1.20
CA LEU A 142 20.41 5.24 0.39
C LEU A 142 18.90 5.12 0.60
N PRO A 143 18.12 4.83 -0.46
CA PRO A 143 16.73 4.49 -0.29
C PRO A 143 16.61 3.19 0.54
N GLU A 144 15.57 3.09 1.35
CA GLU A 144 15.30 1.90 2.15
C GLU A 144 14.28 0.97 1.48
N VAL A 145 14.38 -0.32 1.78
CA VAL A 145 13.39 -1.31 1.32
C VAL A 145 12.04 -0.98 1.97
N GLY A 146 11.00 -0.86 1.14
CA GLY A 146 9.64 -0.51 1.56
C GLY A 146 9.28 0.95 1.34
N GLU A 147 10.25 1.84 1.10
CA GLU A 147 10.01 3.23 0.72
C GLU A 147 9.29 3.32 -0.64
N VAL A 148 8.45 4.35 -0.78
CA VAL A 148 7.68 4.62 -1.99
C VAL A 148 8.20 5.90 -2.63
N TYR A 149 8.38 5.87 -3.94
CA TYR A 149 8.77 7.01 -4.76
C TYR A 149 7.76 7.20 -5.88
N GLN A 150 7.60 8.43 -6.37
CA GLN A 150 6.77 8.71 -7.54
C GLN A 150 7.64 9.02 -8.74
N LEU A 151 7.40 8.33 -9.85
CA LEU A 151 7.99 8.61 -11.15
C LEU A 151 7.03 9.51 -11.94
N VAL A 152 7.55 10.61 -12.48
CA VAL A 152 6.77 11.60 -13.24
C VAL A 152 7.42 11.83 -14.59
N ASN A 153 6.66 11.61 -15.67
CA ASN A 153 7.05 11.90 -17.04
C ASN A 153 5.88 12.59 -17.77
N GLY A 154 5.88 13.93 -17.76
CA GLY A 154 4.78 14.73 -18.32
C GLY A 154 3.45 14.40 -17.65
N ALA A 155 2.51 13.84 -18.41
CA ALA A 155 1.20 13.41 -17.91
C ALA A 155 1.20 12.03 -17.23
N SER A 156 2.27 11.24 -17.38
CA SER A 156 2.35 9.89 -16.81
C SER A 156 2.96 9.93 -15.42
N THR A 157 2.20 9.55 -14.40
CA THR A 157 2.65 9.45 -13.01
C THR A 157 2.46 8.02 -12.49
N GLN A 158 3.45 7.49 -11.77
CA GLN A 158 3.37 6.16 -11.18
C GLN A 158 4.10 6.12 -9.84
N TYR A 159 3.44 5.57 -8.82
CA TYR A 159 4.07 5.25 -7.54
C TYR A 159 4.74 3.88 -7.61
N VAL A 160 5.99 3.81 -7.17
CA VAL A 160 6.79 2.60 -7.13
C VAL A 160 7.29 2.36 -5.72
N ARG A 161 7.05 1.15 -5.20
CA ARG A 161 7.57 0.71 -3.91
C ARG A 161 8.83 -0.13 -4.13
N ILE A 162 9.89 0.20 -3.41
CA ILE A 162 11.16 -0.51 -3.49
C ILE A 162 11.07 -1.81 -2.67
N THR A 163 11.45 -2.93 -3.28
CA THR A 163 11.51 -4.25 -2.64
C THR A 163 12.95 -4.72 -2.39
N LYS A 164 13.91 -4.18 -3.14
CA LYS A 164 15.33 -4.50 -3.00
C LYS A 164 16.18 -3.33 -3.46
N VAL A 165 17.30 -3.09 -2.79
CA VAL A 165 18.28 -2.06 -3.11
C VAL A 165 19.64 -2.73 -3.28
N GLU A 166 20.23 -2.61 -4.46
CA GLU A 166 21.63 -2.96 -4.72
C GLU A 166 22.41 -1.70 -5.08
N GLU A 167 23.54 -1.48 -4.42
CA GLU A 167 24.40 -0.33 -4.67
C GLU A 167 25.78 -0.76 -5.14
N ARG A 168 26.39 0.05 -6.01
CA ARG A 168 27.79 -0.10 -6.43
C ARG A 168 28.38 1.25 -6.81
N LEU A 169 29.64 1.47 -6.44
CA LEU A 169 30.38 2.63 -6.92
C LEU A 169 30.89 2.32 -8.33
N GLU A 170 30.57 3.19 -9.28
CA GLU A 170 30.95 3.06 -10.67
C GLU A 170 31.62 4.36 -11.12
N ASN A 171 32.71 4.23 -11.89
CA ASN A 171 33.39 5.36 -12.50
C ASN A 171 32.72 5.63 -13.84
N PHE A 172 32.09 6.79 -13.95
CA PHE A 172 31.48 7.26 -15.18
C PHE A 172 32.45 8.20 -15.90
N THR A 173 32.42 8.15 -17.22
CA THR A 173 33.18 9.07 -18.08
C THR A 173 32.20 10.05 -18.71
N TYR A 174 32.45 11.35 -18.53
CA TYR A 174 31.68 12.41 -19.15
C TYR A 174 32.57 13.24 -20.08
N GLU A 175 32.09 13.48 -21.29
CA GLU A 175 32.76 14.35 -22.25
C GLU A 175 32.32 15.80 -22.01
N TYR A 176 33.22 16.63 -21.47
CA TYR A 176 32.93 18.02 -21.12
C TYR A 176 33.01 18.95 -22.33
N SER A 177 33.94 18.67 -23.24
CA SER A 177 34.12 19.36 -24.52
C SER A 177 34.65 18.33 -25.53
N ASN A 178 34.48 18.59 -26.83
CA ASN A 178 34.86 17.66 -27.90
C ASN A 178 36.27 17.06 -27.69
N GLY A 179 36.35 15.80 -27.25
CA GLY A 179 37.59 15.06 -26.95
C GLY A 179 38.19 15.22 -25.55
N ASN A 180 37.54 15.91 -24.61
CA ASN A 180 37.99 16.05 -23.21
C ASN A 180 37.08 15.28 -22.26
N PHE A 181 37.61 14.17 -21.73
CA PHE A 181 36.88 13.25 -20.88
C PHE A 181 37.26 13.46 -19.42
N VAL A 182 36.26 13.66 -18.58
CA VAL A 182 36.41 13.69 -17.12
C VAL A 182 35.79 12.44 -16.54
N ASN A 183 36.59 11.68 -15.79
CA ASN A 183 36.08 10.56 -15.01
C ASN A 183 35.59 11.08 -13.66
N PHE A 184 34.42 10.62 -13.25
CA PHE A 184 33.83 10.94 -11.96
C PHE A 184 33.16 9.70 -11.36
N THR A 185 33.29 9.53 -10.06
CA THR A 185 32.71 8.41 -9.34
C THR A 185 31.30 8.76 -8.90
N ARG A 186 30.34 7.87 -9.15
CA ARG A 186 28.98 7.96 -8.62
C ARG A 186 28.52 6.60 -8.14
N ARG A 187 27.53 6.61 -7.25
CA ARG A 187 26.85 5.39 -6.85
C ARG A 187 25.78 5.06 -7.86
N ARG A 188 25.85 3.88 -8.46
CA ARG A 188 24.77 3.28 -9.22
C ARG A 188 23.89 2.47 -8.26
N LEU A 189 22.58 2.68 -8.37
CA LEU A 189 21.56 1.96 -7.64
C LEU A 189 20.77 1.11 -8.62
N ASP A 190 20.73 -0.20 -8.39
CA ASP A 190 19.87 -1.12 -9.11
C ASP A 190 18.71 -1.48 -8.14
N LEU A 191 17.57 -0.80 -8.29
CA LEU A 191 16.40 -0.90 -7.40
C LEU A 191 15.37 -1.87 -7.97
N THR A 192 14.93 -2.86 -7.20
CA THR A 192 13.79 -3.71 -7.60
C THR A 192 12.48 -3.12 -7.09
N ILE A 193 11.45 -3.09 -7.93
CA ILE A 193 10.13 -2.51 -7.63
C ILE A 193 9.04 -3.58 -7.55
N SER A 194 8.02 -3.32 -6.73
CA SER A 194 6.93 -4.26 -6.45
C SER A 194 6.02 -4.54 -7.65
N ALA A 195 5.72 -3.51 -8.45
CA ALA A 195 4.84 -3.55 -9.61
C ALA A 195 5.64 -3.19 -10.88
N PRO A 196 5.28 -3.76 -12.05
CA PRO A 196 5.93 -3.40 -13.29
C PRO A 196 5.58 -1.96 -13.70
N LEU A 197 6.46 -1.31 -14.44
CA LEU A 197 6.21 0.04 -14.98
C LEU A 197 5.06 0.01 -15.99
N SER A 198 4.09 0.91 -15.85
CA SER A 198 2.95 1.06 -16.77
C SER A 198 3.27 1.91 -18.00
N SER A 199 4.33 2.71 -17.92
CA SER A 199 4.83 3.57 -18.99
C SER A 199 6.35 3.62 -18.99
N THR A 200 6.92 4.18 -20.06
CA THR A 200 8.37 4.32 -20.20
C THR A 200 8.85 5.63 -19.55
N TYR A 201 9.83 5.52 -18.66
CA TYR A 201 10.43 6.63 -17.92
C TYR A 201 11.89 6.84 -18.38
N PRO A 202 12.19 7.88 -19.18
CA PRO A 202 13.56 8.18 -19.58
C PRO A 202 14.43 8.63 -18.38
N GLY A 203 15.70 8.23 -18.35
CA GLY A 203 16.66 8.59 -17.30
C GLY A 203 17.93 9.27 -17.79
N GLY A 204 18.10 9.49 -19.10
CA GLY A 204 19.26 10.22 -19.62
C GLY A 204 20.62 9.54 -19.36
N GLN A 205 21.70 10.26 -19.68
CA GLN A 205 23.09 9.82 -19.52
C GLN A 205 23.73 10.46 -18.30
N PRO A 206 24.71 9.80 -17.65
CA PRO A 206 25.34 10.29 -16.44
C PRO A 206 26.22 11.51 -16.72
N THR A 207 26.11 12.53 -15.87
CA THR A 207 26.88 13.76 -15.89
C THR A 207 27.34 14.12 -14.47
N PRO A 208 28.35 14.98 -14.31
CA PRO A 208 28.75 15.45 -12.98
C PRO A 208 27.60 16.13 -12.19
N ALA A 209 26.59 16.69 -12.86
CA ALA A 209 25.45 17.33 -12.22
C ALA A 209 24.29 16.38 -11.87
N GLY A 210 24.24 15.18 -12.44
CA GLY A 210 23.08 14.27 -12.40
C GLY A 210 22.95 13.53 -13.73
N THR A 211 21.77 13.51 -14.33
CA THR A 211 21.56 12.99 -15.69
C THR A 211 21.05 14.04 -16.68
N THR A 212 21.35 13.81 -17.96
CA THR A 212 20.95 14.69 -19.06
C THR A 212 19.45 14.71 -19.30
N LEU A 213 18.95 15.83 -19.83
CA LEU A 213 17.57 15.95 -20.33
C LEU A 213 17.46 15.34 -21.74
N PRO A 214 16.29 14.78 -22.14
CA PRO A 214 15.07 14.63 -21.36
C PRO A 214 15.15 13.48 -20.34
N LYS A 215 14.61 13.71 -19.13
CA LYS A 215 14.53 12.71 -18.06
C LYS A 215 13.21 12.82 -17.29
N SER A 216 12.85 11.73 -16.63
CA SER A 216 11.71 11.67 -15.71
C SER A 216 12.13 12.20 -14.35
N ALA A 217 11.22 12.87 -13.66
CA ALA A 217 11.43 13.28 -12.28
C ALA A 217 11.14 12.09 -11.35
N VAL A 218 11.97 11.94 -10.32
CA VAL A 218 11.73 11.03 -9.21
C VAL A 218 11.43 11.89 -7.98
N LEU A 219 10.26 11.72 -7.40
CA LEU A 219 9.84 12.44 -6.21
C LEU A 219 9.83 11.49 -5.02
N SER A 220 10.40 11.94 -3.90
CA SER A 220 10.17 11.32 -2.61
C SER A 220 8.71 11.51 -2.23
N THR A 221 8.21 10.60 -1.42
CA THR A 221 6.83 10.66 -0.97
C THR A 221 6.80 10.85 0.55
N GLN A 222 5.84 11.62 1.02
CA GLN A 222 5.56 11.80 2.44
C GLN A 222 4.19 11.22 2.77
N VAL A 223 4.08 10.58 3.93
CA VAL A 223 2.80 10.05 4.40
C VAL A 223 1.86 11.22 4.61
N ALA A 224 0.78 11.26 3.84
CA ALA A 224 -0.32 12.16 4.12
C ALA A 224 -1.32 11.39 4.99
N ASP A 225 -1.77 12.00 6.08
CA ASP A 225 -2.83 11.49 6.95
C ASP A 225 -4.18 11.57 6.21
N ALA A 226 -4.35 10.77 5.15
CA ALA A 226 -5.40 10.97 4.17
C ALA A 226 -6.65 10.12 4.40
N ALA A 227 -6.54 8.97 5.09
CA ALA A 227 -7.67 8.05 5.25
C ALA A 227 -7.72 7.43 6.64
N ARG A 228 -8.86 7.62 7.32
CA ARG A 228 -9.20 6.91 8.56
C ARG A 228 -9.92 5.62 8.21
N TYR A 229 -9.36 4.51 8.66
CA TYR A 229 -9.97 3.19 8.51
C TYR A 229 -10.63 2.77 9.82
N TYR A 230 -11.85 2.27 9.71
CA TYR A 230 -12.65 1.79 10.83
C TYR A 230 -12.88 0.29 10.64
N GLY A 231 -12.40 -0.51 11.59
CA GLY A 231 -12.55 -1.96 11.58
C GLY A 231 -13.02 -2.46 12.93
N LEU A 232 -12.97 -3.77 13.09
CA LEU A 232 -13.24 -4.45 14.35
C LEU A 232 -12.03 -5.29 14.74
N SER A 233 -11.75 -5.36 16.04
CA SER A 233 -10.83 -6.34 16.60
C SER A 233 -11.47 -6.98 17.83
N PRO A 234 -11.39 -8.31 18.00
CA PRO A 234 -11.78 -8.95 19.23
C PRO A 234 -10.93 -8.44 20.40
N LEU A 235 -11.52 -8.48 21.60
CA LEU A 235 -10.83 -8.20 22.85
C LEU A 235 -9.81 -9.30 23.15
N ALA A 236 -8.61 -8.91 23.57
CA ALA A 236 -7.56 -9.84 24.00
C ALA A 236 -7.68 -10.25 25.47
N ALA A 237 -8.40 -9.46 26.28
CA ALA A 237 -8.68 -9.73 27.67
C ALA A 237 -10.17 -9.44 27.96
N ALA A 238 -10.76 -10.18 28.91
CA ALA A 238 -12.09 -9.87 29.41
C ALA A 238 -12.08 -8.49 30.09
N VAL A 239 -13.15 -7.72 29.90
CA VAL A 239 -13.30 -6.36 30.42
C VAL A 239 -14.53 -6.30 31.32
N SER A 240 -14.43 -5.52 32.38
CA SER A 240 -15.48 -5.32 33.37
C SER A 240 -16.12 -3.94 33.22
N GLN A 241 -17.34 -3.80 33.74
CA GLN A 241 -18.03 -2.52 33.75
C GLN A 241 -17.22 -1.50 34.58
N GLY A 242 -16.85 -0.37 33.97
CA GLY A 242 -16.02 0.67 34.61
C GLY A 242 -14.57 0.70 34.15
N ASP A 243 -14.13 -0.27 33.33
CA ASP A 243 -12.78 -0.25 32.75
C ASP A 243 -12.62 0.92 31.76
N LEU A 244 -11.62 1.77 32.00
CA LEU A 244 -11.29 2.92 31.14
C LEU A 244 -10.31 2.58 30.01
N THR A 245 -9.74 1.37 30.04
CA THR A 245 -8.78 0.89 29.05
C THR A 245 -9.16 -0.50 28.59
N LEU A 246 -9.05 -0.74 27.28
CA LEU A 246 -9.43 -2.01 26.65
C LEU A 246 -8.21 -2.56 25.91
N LYS A 247 -7.93 -3.85 26.08
CA LYS A 247 -6.88 -4.53 25.33
C LYS A 247 -7.50 -5.33 24.20
N VAL A 248 -7.15 -4.98 22.97
CA VAL A 248 -7.59 -5.67 21.75
C VAL A 248 -6.49 -6.58 21.20
N GLN A 249 -6.85 -7.57 20.39
CA GLN A 249 -5.87 -8.47 19.77
C GLN A 249 -4.92 -7.73 18.82
N SER A 250 -5.46 -6.83 17.98
CA SER A 250 -4.67 -6.02 17.05
C SER A 250 -5.39 -4.71 16.77
N VAL A 251 -4.63 -3.64 16.59
CA VAL A 251 -5.14 -2.37 16.04
C VAL A 251 -4.98 -2.29 14.52
N TYR A 252 -4.27 -3.26 13.92
CA TYR A 252 -4.00 -3.33 12.50
C TYR A 252 -4.93 -4.33 11.81
N ALA A 253 -5.45 -3.94 10.65
CA ALA A 253 -6.19 -4.80 9.74
C ALA A 253 -5.55 -4.73 8.34
N PRO A 254 -5.47 -5.86 7.60
CA PRO A 254 -4.93 -5.85 6.25
C PRO A 254 -5.93 -5.19 5.27
N LEU A 255 -5.43 -4.23 4.50
CA LEU A 255 -6.19 -3.51 3.46
C LEU A 255 -6.05 -4.17 2.07
N VAL A 256 -4.89 -4.77 1.82
CA VAL A 256 -4.55 -5.47 0.59
C VAL A 256 -4.14 -6.88 0.98
N PRO A 257 -4.62 -7.94 0.29
CA PRO A 257 -4.12 -9.28 0.50
C PRO A 257 -2.63 -9.32 0.18
N SER A 258 -1.84 -9.74 1.17
CA SER A 258 -0.41 -9.99 0.99
C SER A 258 -0.17 -11.50 0.97
N ALA A 259 0.64 -11.95 0.01
CA ALA A 259 1.13 -13.31 0.02
C ALA A 259 2.15 -13.43 1.16
N THR A 260 1.78 -14.08 2.25
CA THR A 260 2.71 -14.43 3.32
C THR A 260 3.64 -15.52 2.80
N ARG A 261 4.87 -15.14 2.42
CA ARG A 261 5.91 -16.11 2.11
C ARG A 261 6.53 -16.59 3.42
N GLU A 262 6.34 -17.87 3.72
CA GLU A 262 7.09 -18.50 4.80
C GLU A 262 8.57 -18.52 4.40
N THR A 263 9.42 -17.85 5.18
CA THR A 263 10.86 -17.94 5.01
C THR A 263 11.34 -19.04 5.97
N PRO A 264 11.82 -20.18 5.47
CA PRO A 264 12.35 -21.21 6.35
C PRO A 264 13.61 -20.68 7.02
N LEU A 265 13.57 -20.56 8.34
CA LEU A 265 14.73 -20.23 9.15
C LEU A 265 15.51 -21.53 9.39
N ILE A 266 16.31 -21.92 8.40
CA ILE A 266 17.17 -23.11 8.47
C ILE A 266 18.47 -22.72 9.17
N ASP A 267 18.89 -23.53 10.15
CA ASP A 267 20.16 -23.39 10.87
C ASP A 267 20.33 -22.04 11.61
N GLN A 268 19.27 -21.55 12.25
CA GLN A 268 19.40 -20.49 13.24
C GLN A 268 20.14 -21.02 14.48
N LEU A 269 21.34 -20.51 14.71
CA LEU A 269 22.04 -20.66 15.98
C LEU A 269 21.19 -20.02 17.10
N GLY A 270 20.71 -20.85 18.03
CA GLY A 270 19.87 -20.46 19.17
C GLY A 270 20.60 -19.64 20.24
N GLY A 271 21.14 -18.48 19.87
CA GLY A 271 21.66 -17.48 20.82
C GLY A 271 23.13 -17.09 20.65
N TYR A 272 23.52 -16.11 21.47
CA TYR A 272 24.87 -15.55 21.54
C TYR A 272 25.88 -16.64 21.90
N ARG A 273 26.86 -16.88 21.02
CA ARG A 273 27.96 -17.83 21.22
C ARG A 273 28.70 -17.55 22.54
N ARG A 274 28.49 -18.39 23.57
CA ARG A 274 29.61 -18.80 24.43
C ARG A 274 30.20 -20.03 23.74
N ARG A 275 31.42 -19.90 23.22
CA ARG A 275 32.17 -21.02 22.64
C ARG A 275 32.45 -22.01 23.78
N THR A 276 31.64 -23.06 23.91
CA THR A 276 31.91 -24.12 24.88
C THR A 276 33.05 -24.97 24.33
N ILE A 277 34.25 -24.73 24.83
CA ILE A 277 35.41 -25.57 24.56
C ILE A 277 35.28 -26.78 25.48
N VAL A 278 35.04 -27.95 24.91
CA VAL A 278 35.06 -29.22 25.65
C VAL A 278 36.47 -29.80 25.51
N ALA A 279 37.06 -30.24 26.63
CA ALA A 279 38.38 -30.83 26.63
C ALA A 279 38.39 -32.11 25.77
N SER A 280 39.28 -32.18 24.77
CA SER A 280 39.53 -33.43 24.06
C SER A 280 40.19 -34.42 25.02
N GLY A 281 39.74 -35.68 24.99
CA GLY A 281 40.34 -36.76 25.78
C GLY A 281 41.84 -36.95 25.48
N PRO A 282 42.56 -37.67 26.36
CA PRO A 282 44.01 -37.81 26.27
C PRO A 282 44.44 -38.39 24.91
N ALA A 283 45.53 -37.85 24.36
CA ALA A 283 46.11 -38.34 23.12
C ALA A 283 46.50 -39.81 23.28
N ARG A 284 45.97 -40.68 22.40
CA ARG A 284 46.47 -42.05 22.26
C ARG A 284 47.84 -41.99 21.60
N THR A 285 48.89 -42.23 22.37
CA THR A 285 50.20 -42.62 21.85
C THR A 285 50.11 -44.06 21.36
N LEU A 286 50.41 -44.27 20.08
CA LEU A 286 50.72 -45.59 19.51
C LEU A 286 52.13 -46.03 19.94
#